data_AF-A0A6I0EN32-F1
#
_entry.id   AF-A0A6I0EN32-F1
#
_cell.length_a   1.000
_cell.length_b   1.000
_cell.length_c   1.000
_cell.angle_alpha   90.00
_cell.angle_beta   90.00
_cell.angle_gamma   90.00
#
_symmetry.space_group_name_H-M   'P 1'
#
loop_
_entity.id
_entity.type
_entity.pdbx_description
1 polymer ?
#
loop_
_entity_poly.entity_id
_entity_poly.type
_entity_poly.pdbx_seq_one_letter_code
_entity_poly.pdbx_strand_id
1 'polypeptide(L)'
;MPQAMSHPEQTPEGRRRPVSSTRALAEPPTTSMPEATRWRICREVVVHRIDDEAVVYDPGAHEVLYLDADAFEVFKQVDGTRDDAAIFLKLAQKHGERTDEVASRFAPVLAAMRRHGWIGRILGADEVS
;
A
#
# COMPACT_ATOMS: atom_id res chain seq x y z
N MET A 1 29.69 -37.25 -47.20
CA MET A 1 31.01 -36.95 -46.57
C MET A 1 31.96 -36.53 -47.69
N PRO A 2 32.87 -35.53 -47.56
CA PRO A 2 33.42 -34.83 -46.37
C PRO A 2 33.13 -33.29 -46.35
N GLN A 3 33.14 -32.62 -45.18
CA GLN A 3 34.15 -31.70 -44.60
C GLN A 3 34.59 -30.51 -45.49
N ALA A 4 35.01 -29.34 -45.02
CA ALA A 4 34.78 -28.48 -43.86
C ALA A 4 35.63 -27.22 -44.11
N MET A 5 35.25 -26.10 -43.49
CA MET A 5 36.12 -24.99 -43.04
C MET A 5 36.58 -23.89 -44.03
N SER A 6 36.33 -22.68 -43.53
CA SER A 6 37.23 -21.51 -43.46
C SER A 6 36.99 -20.33 -44.41
N HIS A 7 36.44 -19.28 -43.79
CA HIS A 7 36.57 -17.87 -44.16
C HIS A 7 38.03 -17.43 -44.31
N PRO A 8 38.24 -16.33 -45.05
CA PRO A 8 39.13 -15.25 -44.62
C PRO A 8 38.31 -13.95 -44.45
N GLU A 9 38.20 -13.41 -43.24
CA GLU A 9 39.07 -12.32 -42.74
C GLU A 9 39.12 -11.10 -43.66
N GLN A 10 38.28 -10.09 -43.38
CA GLN A 10 38.54 -8.70 -43.73
C GLN A 10 38.04 -7.76 -42.62
N THR A 11 38.94 -7.41 -41.70
CA THR A 11 39.02 -6.08 -41.05
C THR A 11 40.53 -5.77 -40.99
N PRO A 12 40.97 -4.50 -41.19
CA PRO A 12 40.89 -3.54 -40.08
C PRO A 12 40.75 -2.04 -40.44
N GLU A 13 40.25 -1.32 -39.43
CA GLU A 13 40.68 0.02 -39.00
C GLU A 13 40.42 1.25 -39.88
N GLY A 14 39.21 1.79 -39.74
CA GLY A 14 38.92 3.22 -39.84
C GLY A 14 38.79 3.85 -38.43
N ARG A 15 39.93 4.27 -37.89
CA ARG A 15 40.14 4.89 -36.57
C ARG A 15 39.34 6.21 -36.41
N ARG A 16 38.35 6.26 -35.51
CA ARG A 16 37.98 7.50 -34.78
C ARG A 16 37.65 7.20 -33.32
N ARG A 17 38.30 7.98 -32.46
CA ARG A 17 38.44 7.88 -31.00
C ARG A 17 37.14 8.20 -30.23
N PRO A 18 37.07 7.83 -28.94
CA PRO A 18 35.85 7.86 -28.15
C PRO A 18 35.46 9.29 -27.78
N VAL A 19 34.18 9.63 -27.90
CA VAL A 19 33.63 10.78 -27.20
C VAL A 19 32.65 10.26 -26.15
N SER A 20 33.06 10.57 -24.93
CA SER A 20 32.41 10.33 -23.65
C SER A 20 30.89 10.37 -23.70
N SER A 21 30.34 9.36 -23.04
CA SER A 21 29.13 9.43 -22.23
C SER A 21 28.78 10.84 -21.78
N THR A 22 27.98 11.55 -22.57
CA THR A 22 26.97 12.41 -21.97
C THR A 22 25.83 11.48 -21.61
N ARG A 23 25.99 10.87 -20.43
CA ARG A 23 24.89 10.45 -19.57
C ARG A 23 23.83 11.52 -19.72
N ALA A 24 22.77 11.24 -20.49
CA ALA A 24 21.50 11.85 -20.21
C ALA A 24 21.32 11.57 -18.72
N LEU A 25 21.48 12.60 -17.92
CA LEU A 25 21.03 12.60 -16.55
C LEU A 25 19.55 12.30 -16.72
N ALA A 26 19.19 11.03 -16.70
CA ALA A 26 17.85 10.62 -16.38
C ALA A 26 17.65 11.30 -15.05
N GLU A 27 16.95 12.43 -15.09
CA GLU A 27 16.22 12.92 -13.95
C GLU A 27 15.63 11.63 -13.36
N PRO A 28 15.95 11.27 -12.10
CA PRO A 28 15.25 10.14 -11.51
C PRO A 28 13.78 10.45 -11.77
N PRO A 29 12.97 9.51 -12.29
CA PRO A 29 11.55 9.75 -12.25
C PRO A 29 11.32 10.13 -10.80
N THR A 30 10.91 11.36 -10.53
CA THR A 30 10.19 11.67 -9.32
C THR A 30 8.97 10.81 -9.48
N THR A 31 9.12 9.55 -9.08
CA THR A 31 8.04 8.67 -8.69
C THR A 31 7.38 9.51 -7.64
N SER A 32 6.38 10.30 -8.05
CA SER A 32 5.35 10.76 -7.16
C SER A 32 4.92 9.48 -6.47
N MET A 33 5.45 9.27 -5.26
CA MET A 33 5.01 8.16 -4.45
C MET A 33 3.50 8.37 -4.37
N PRO A 34 2.67 7.39 -4.75
CA PRO A 34 1.24 7.56 -4.69
C PRO A 34 0.93 8.02 -3.28
N GLU A 35 0.31 9.20 -3.14
CA GLU A 35 0.04 9.81 -1.85
C GLU A 35 -0.47 8.71 -0.91
N ALA A 36 0.27 8.50 0.19
CA ALA A 36 -0.05 7.48 1.17
C ALA A 36 -1.49 7.72 1.60
N THR A 37 -2.35 6.79 1.20
CA THR A 37 -3.78 6.97 1.32
C THR A 37 -4.16 6.71 2.75
N ARG A 38 -4.53 7.76 3.49
CA ARG A 38 -4.86 7.61 4.90
C ARG A 38 -6.34 7.30 5.06
N TRP A 39 -6.67 6.53 6.09
CA TRP A 39 -8.04 6.12 6.37
C TRP A 39 -8.51 6.71 7.70
N ARG A 40 -9.71 7.28 7.71
CA ARG A 40 -10.39 7.77 8.93
C ARG A 40 -11.81 7.24 8.98
N ILE A 41 -12.32 7.03 10.18
CA ILE A 41 -13.73 6.73 10.39
C ILE A 41 -14.56 7.93 9.91
N CYS A 42 -15.51 7.70 8.99
CA CYS A 42 -16.25 8.76 8.30
C CYS A 42 -17.21 9.55 9.20
N ARG A 43 -17.60 8.99 10.34
CA ARG A 43 -18.75 9.45 11.13
C ARG A 43 -18.46 9.38 12.62
N GLU A 44 -19.18 10.18 13.39
CA GLU A 44 -19.19 10.04 14.84
C GLU A 44 -19.88 8.73 15.20
N VAL A 45 -19.09 7.72 15.55
CA VAL A 45 -19.59 6.40 15.92
C VAL A 45 -19.41 6.16 17.42
N VAL A 46 -20.37 5.44 18.00
CA VAL A 46 -20.30 4.98 19.38
C VAL A 46 -19.81 3.54 19.38
N VAL A 47 -18.71 3.27 20.09
CA VAL A 47 -18.10 1.93 20.14
C VAL A 47 -18.38 1.31 21.50
N HIS A 48 -19.09 0.18 21.51
CA HIS A 48 -19.29 -0.66 22.67
C HIS A 48 -18.47 -1.93 22.54
N ARG A 49 -17.55 -2.15 23.47
CA ARG A 49 -16.72 -3.36 23.50
C ARG A 49 -17.41 -4.44 24.32
N ILE A 50 -17.47 -5.65 23.78
CA ILE A 50 -18.04 -6.84 24.42
C ILE A 50 -16.96 -7.93 24.30
N ASP A 51 -16.21 -8.15 25.39
CA ASP A 51 -15.07 -9.08 25.43
C ASP A 51 -14.01 -8.77 24.34
N ASP A 52 -13.88 -9.66 23.35
CA ASP A 52 -12.98 -9.54 22.20
C ASP A 52 -13.67 -8.94 20.96
N GLU A 53 -14.99 -8.74 21.01
CA GLU A 53 -15.79 -8.16 19.93
C GLU A 53 -16.11 -6.69 20.21
N ALA A 54 -16.53 -5.97 19.17
CA ALA A 54 -17.02 -4.62 19.30
C ALA A 54 -18.29 -4.40 18.47
N VAL A 55 -19.25 -3.71 19.07
CA VAL A 55 -20.44 -3.20 18.41
C VAL A 55 -20.23 -1.72 18.16
N VAL A 56 -20.25 -1.33 16.89
CA VAL A 56 -20.11 0.07 16.48
C VAL A 56 -21.47 0.56 16.01
N TYR A 57 -22.00 1.57 16.70
CA TYR A 57 -23.26 2.21 16.35
C TYR A 57 -23.00 3.55 15.66
N ASP A 58 -23.62 3.74 14.50
CA ASP A 58 -23.68 5.01 13.80
C ASP A 58 -25.03 5.70 14.10
N PRO A 59 -25.04 6.74 14.97
CA PRO A 59 -26.27 7.48 15.28
C PRO A 59 -26.82 8.28 14.11
N GLY A 60 -25.97 8.66 13.13
CA GLY A 60 -26.40 9.44 11.98
C GLY A 60 -27.10 8.59 10.92
N ALA A 61 -26.63 7.35 10.72
CA ALA A 61 -27.24 6.40 9.79
C ALA A 61 -28.24 5.43 10.43
N HIS A 62 -28.31 5.40 11.77
CA HIS A 62 -29.06 4.40 12.53
C HIS A 62 -28.63 2.96 12.19
N GLU A 63 -27.34 2.76 11.93
CA GLU A 63 -26.77 1.47 11.56
C GLU A 63 -25.90 0.90 12.70
N VAL A 64 -25.91 -0.42 12.84
CA VAL A 64 -25.09 -1.14 13.81
C VAL A 64 -24.17 -2.09 13.05
N LEU A 65 -22.88 -2.03 13.36
CA LEU A 65 -21.86 -2.92 12.84
C LEU A 65 -21.33 -3.80 13.96
N TYR A 66 -21.36 -5.12 13.74
CA TYR A 66 -20.71 -6.09 14.61
C TYR A 66 -19.32 -6.37 14.05
N LEU A 67 -18.30 -6.07 14.86
CA LEU A 67 -16.92 -6.34 14.56
C LEU A 67 -16.47 -7.51 15.44
N ASP A 68 -16.02 -8.58 14.81
CA ASP A 68 -15.27 -9.61 15.50
C ASP A 68 -13.90 -9.03 15.95
N ALA A 69 -13.15 -9.80 16.74
CA ALA A 69 -11.82 -9.44 17.23
C ALA A 69 -10.88 -8.94 16.12
N ASP A 70 -10.84 -9.65 14.98
CA ASP A 70 -9.98 -9.26 13.86
C ASP A 70 -10.41 -7.93 13.25
N ALA A 71 -11.71 -7.77 13.00
CA ALA A 71 -12.23 -6.55 12.42
C ALA A 71 -12.12 -5.35 13.37
N PHE A 72 -12.29 -5.56 14.66
CA PHE A 72 -12.10 -4.52 15.66
C PHE A 72 -10.64 -4.06 15.75
N GLU A 73 -9.69 -4.98 15.59
CA GLU A 73 -8.27 -4.65 15.57
C GLU A 73 -7.88 -3.80 14.37
N VAL A 74 -8.40 -4.10 13.18
CA VAL A 74 -8.25 -3.23 12.00
C VAL A 74 -8.88 -1.86 12.27
N PHE A 75 -10.10 -1.85 12.79
CA PHE A 75 -10.84 -0.61 13.07
C PHE A 75 -10.07 0.34 14.00
N LYS A 76 -9.39 -0.20 15.02
CA LYS A 76 -8.55 0.59 15.94
C LYS A 76 -7.33 1.25 15.29
N GLN A 77 -6.85 0.74 14.15
CA GLN A 77 -5.72 1.35 13.44
C GLN A 77 -6.14 2.52 12.53
N VAL A 78 -7.44 2.66 12.25
CA VAL A 78 -8.01 3.68 11.35
C VAL A 78 -8.26 4.98 12.12
N ASP A 79 -7.20 5.76 12.37
CA ASP A 79 -7.30 7.06 13.08
C ASP A 79 -7.17 8.31 12.18
N GLY A 80 -6.94 8.13 10.88
CA GLY A 80 -6.69 9.21 9.93
C GLY A 80 -5.22 9.48 9.63
N THR A 81 -4.28 8.85 10.33
CA THR A 81 -2.83 9.03 10.10
C THR A 81 -2.18 7.91 9.29
N ARG A 82 -2.77 6.71 9.23
CA ARG A 82 -2.16 5.51 8.66
C ARG A 82 -2.76 5.13 7.30
N ASP A 83 -1.89 4.72 6.39
CA ASP A 83 -2.24 4.02 5.15
C ASP A 83 -2.34 2.51 5.34
N ASP A 84 -2.81 1.78 4.32
CA ASP A 84 -2.99 0.32 4.34
C ASP A 84 -1.70 -0.39 4.81
N ALA A 85 -0.54 -0.02 4.27
CA ALA A 85 0.72 -0.68 4.61
C ALA A 85 1.13 -0.41 6.06
N ALA A 86 0.92 0.81 6.55
CA ALA A 86 1.17 1.16 7.95
C ALA A 86 0.22 0.43 8.91
N ILE A 87 -1.05 0.24 8.53
CA ILE A 87 -2.03 -0.55 9.29
C ILE A 87 -1.57 -2.00 9.38
N PHE A 88 -1.27 -2.65 8.24
CA PHE A 88 -0.86 -4.05 8.22
C PHE A 88 0.48 -4.28 8.90
N LEU A 89 1.43 -3.36 8.78
CA LEU A 89 2.70 -3.44 9.50
C LEU A 89 2.48 -3.40 11.01
N LYS A 90 1.57 -2.55 11.50
CA LYS A 90 1.28 -2.44 12.93
C LYS A 90 0.59 -3.70 13.47
N LEU A 91 -0.34 -4.26 12.71
CA LEU A 91 -0.99 -5.53 13.03
C LEU A 91 0.03 -6.69 13.03
N ALA A 92 0.89 -6.78 12.01
CA ALA A 92 1.97 -7.78 11.95
C ALA A 92 2.90 -7.72 13.17
N GLN A 93 3.31 -6.52 13.59
CA GLN A 93 4.09 -6.33 14.81
C GLN A 93 3.36 -6.78 16.08
N LYS A 94 2.03 -6.54 16.15
CA LYS A 94 1.22 -6.93 17.30
C LYS A 94 1.05 -8.44 17.41
N HIS A 95 0.86 -9.12 16.28
CA HIS A 95 0.63 -10.57 16.24
C HIS A 95 1.92 -11.39 16.14
N GLY A 96 3.08 -10.75 15.88
CA GLY A 96 4.34 -11.45 15.65
C GLY A 96 4.38 -12.20 14.32
N GLU A 97 3.53 -11.80 13.38
CA GLU A 97 3.33 -12.42 12.07
C GLU A 97 4.02 -11.62 10.96
N ARG A 98 4.12 -12.19 9.76
CA ARG A 98 4.62 -11.47 8.58
C ARG A 98 3.55 -10.53 8.06
N THR A 99 3.97 -9.36 7.58
CA THR A 99 3.06 -8.35 7.01
C THR A 99 2.24 -8.88 5.84
N ASP A 100 2.80 -9.77 5.02
CA ASP A 100 2.07 -10.40 3.90
C ASP A 100 0.91 -11.29 4.35
N GLU A 101 1.11 -12.07 5.42
CA GLU A 101 0.08 -12.96 5.98
C GLU A 101 -1.06 -12.15 6.61
N VAL A 102 -0.69 -11.11 7.37
CA VAL A 102 -1.62 -10.15 7.95
C VAL A 102 -2.38 -9.39 6.85
N ALA A 103 -1.69 -8.90 5.83
CA ALA A 103 -2.34 -8.20 4.72
C ALA A 103 -3.36 -9.11 4.02
N SER A 104 -3.03 -10.38 3.76
CA SER A 104 -3.96 -11.34 3.15
C SER A 104 -5.23 -11.55 3.99
N ARG A 105 -5.08 -11.63 5.32
CA ARG A 105 -6.20 -11.80 6.27
C ARG A 105 -7.05 -10.54 6.43
N PHE A 106 -6.42 -9.37 6.59
CA PHE A 106 -7.10 -8.15 7.01
C PHE A 106 -7.46 -7.19 5.85
N ALA A 107 -6.84 -7.32 4.67
CA ALA A 107 -7.23 -6.55 3.49
C ALA A 107 -8.71 -6.68 3.10
N PRO A 108 -9.35 -7.88 3.09
CA PRO A 108 -10.78 -7.97 2.78
C PRO A 108 -11.64 -7.24 3.80
N VAL A 109 -11.24 -7.21 5.08
CA VAL A 109 -11.95 -6.51 6.15
C VAL A 109 -11.89 -4.99 5.94
N LEU A 110 -10.68 -4.47 5.68
CA LEU A 110 -10.48 -3.05 5.39
C LEU A 110 -11.25 -2.62 4.13
N ALA A 111 -11.26 -3.48 3.09
CA ALA A 111 -12.03 -3.25 1.87
C ALA A 111 -13.55 -3.25 2.11
N ALA A 112 -14.05 -4.12 3.00
CA ALA A 112 -15.47 -4.13 3.38
C ALA A 112 -15.86 -2.84 4.11
N MET A 113 -15.07 -2.41 5.11
CA MET A 113 -15.32 -1.15 5.83
C MET A 113 -15.38 0.06 4.88
N ARG A 114 -14.51 0.09 3.86
CA ARG A 114 -14.53 1.11 2.81
C ARG A 114 -15.79 1.04 1.96
N ARG A 115 -16.16 -0.15 1.49
CA ARG A 115 -17.33 -0.34 0.62
C ARG A 115 -18.62 0.09 1.30
N HIS A 116 -18.73 -0.16 2.60
CA HIS A 116 -19.88 0.23 3.41
C HIS A 116 -19.81 1.68 3.91
N GLY A 117 -18.76 2.44 3.57
CA GLY A 117 -18.65 3.85 3.90
C GLY A 117 -18.30 4.16 5.36
N TRP A 118 -17.93 3.15 6.15
CA TRP A 118 -17.53 3.33 7.56
C TRP A 118 -16.20 4.06 7.69
N ILE A 119 -15.30 3.83 6.72
CA ILE A 119 -14.01 4.50 6.65
C ILE A 119 -13.86 5.21 5.32
N GLY A 120 -13.32 6.42 5.40
CA GLY A 120 -13.18 7.37 4.30
C GLY A 120 -11.72 7.58 3.97
N ARG A 121 -11.47 7.86 2.69
CA ARG A 121 -10.15 8.21 2.19
C ARG A 121 -9.82 9.65 2.57
N ILE A 122 -8.69 9.87 3.21
CA ILE A 122 -8.07 11.18 3.34
C ILE A 122 -6.93 11.26 2.35
N LEU A 123 -7.04 12.18 1.39
CA LEU A 123 -5.95 12.59 0.51
C LEU A 123 -5.11 13.63 1.24
N GLY A 124 -3.79 13.53 1.14
CA GLY A 124 -2.89 14.30 1.98
C GLY A 124 -2.59 15.68 1.41
N ALA A 125 -3.47 16.65 1.64
CA ALA A 125 -3.12 18.05 1.94
C ALA A 125 -4.39 18.85 2.28
N ASP A 126 -4.69 19.04 3.56
CA ASP A 126 -5.31 20.28 4.02
C ASP A 126 -4.48 20.76 5.21
N GLU A 127 -3.74 21.83 4.96
CA GLU A 127 -3.00 22.57 5.98
C GLU A 127 -4.00 23.13 7.00
N VAL A 128 -3.58 23.09 8.26
CA VAL A 128 -3.95 23.96 9.37
C VAL A 128 -4.88 25.14 9.01
N SER A 129 -6.00 25.25 9.73
CA SER A 129 -6.59 26.55 10.07
C SER A 129 -6.84 26.62 11.57
#